data_AF-A0A2D8S5J9-F1
#
_entry.id   AF-A0A2D8S5J9-F1
#
_cell.length_a   1.000
_cell.length_b   1.000
_cell.length_c   1.000
_cell.angle_alpha   90.00
_cell.angle_beta   90.00
_cell.angle_gamma   90.00
#
_symmetry.space_group_name_H-M   'P 1'
#
loop_
_entity.id
_entity.type
_entity.pdbx_description
1 polymer ?
#
loop_
_entity_poly.entity_id
_entity_poly.type
_entity_poly.pdbx_seq_one_letter_code
_entity_poly.pdbx_strand_id
1 'polypeptide(L)'
;MKLNDLVSAAIFSAVSIGLGFMFMMIPNIEFISVTVFLAGLTLGGIMGALVGSTTMLIFSTMNPLGSGLIYFPLLIGQIIAMSAVGILGSIMTNLLRISFPFTKILIGLTGLCGFISSVLYDSITTFAYPISAGYSWKETIAYAISGLLFTTVHIVSNIAIFGIVVPQYLKKIDQ
;
A
#
# COMPACT_ATOMS: atom_id res chain seq x y z
N MET A 1 16.75 -2.81 -16.48
CA MET A 1 16.76 -2.06 -15.20
C MET A 1 18.01 -1.20 -15.19
N LYS A 2 17.90 0.14 -15.13
CA LYS A 2 19.08 1.00 -15.04
C LYS A 2 19.49 1.13 -13.57
N LEU A 3 20.77 1.36 -13.29
CA LEU A 3 21.28 1.50 -11.91
C LEU A 3 20.51 2.58 -11.12
N ASN A 4 20.20 3.71 -11.76
CA ASN A 4 19.46 4.81 -11.15
C ASN A 4 18.05 4.40 -10.70
N ASP A 5 17.37 3.55 -11.47
CA ASP A 5 16.02 3.07 -11.13
C ASP A 5 16.08 2.18 -9.89
N LEU A 6 17.12 1.35 -9.79
CA LEU A 6 17.35 0.47 -8.64
C LEU A 6 17.65 1.27 -7.37
N VAL A 7 18.51 2.28 -7.46
CA VAL A 7 18.81 3.19 -6.33
C VAL A 7 17.53 3.92 -5.89
N SER A 8 16.73 4.41 -6.83
CA SER A 8 15.47 5.07 -6.53
C SER A 8 14.47 4.13 -5.85
N ALA A 9 14.36 2.88 -6.33
CA ALA A 9 13.53 1.85 -5.70
C ALA A 9 13.97 1.54 -4.26
N ALA A 10 15.28 1.47 -4.01
CA ALA A 10 15.80 1.28 -2.65
C ALA A 10 15.42 2.46 -1.73
N ILE A 11 15.50 3.70 -2.22
CA ILE A 11 15.06 4.90 -1.48
C ILE A 11 13.56 4.84 -1.18
N PHE A 12 12.72 4.53 -2.18
CA PHE A 12 11.28 4.37 -1.95
C PHE A 12 10.98 3.28 -0.92
N SER A 13 11.69 2.16 -0.97
CA SER A 13 11.50 1.07 0.00
C SER A 13 11.88 1.52 1.40
N ALA A 14 13.04 2.16 1.57
CA ALA A 14 13.50 2.68 2.86
C ALA A 14 12.53 3.72 3.45
N VAL A 15 12.04 4.66 2.63
CA VAL A 15 11.05 5.67 3.04
C VAL A 15 9.74 5.00 3.43
N SER A 16 9.26 4.03 2.65
CA SER A 16 8.02 3.30 2.94
C SER A 16 8.13 2.55 4.27
N ILE A 17 9.22 1.81 4.49
CA ILE A 17 9.49 1.10 5.75
C ILE A 17 9.56 2.08 6.93
N GLY A 18 10.29 3.19 6.76
CA GLY A 18 10.44 4.22 7.79
C GLY A 18 9.10 4.86 8.19
N LEU A 19 8.27 5.20 7.20
CA LEU A 19 6.91 5.71 7.44
C LEU A 19 6.01 4.65 8.09
N GLY A 20 6.13 3.39 7.66
CA GLY A 20 5.43 2.27 8.29
C GLY A 20 5.71 2.18 9.78
N PHE A 21 6.98 2.23 10.18
CA PHE A 21 7.36 2.19 11.60
C PHE A 21 6.98 3.47 12.35
N MET A 22 7.08 4.64 11.69
CA MET A 22 6.70 5.93 12.29
C MET A 22 5.21 5.98 12.68
N PHE A 23 4.34 5.45 11.82
CA PHE A 23 2.89 5.49 12.02
C PHE A 23 2.32 4.20 12.64
N MET A 24 3.16 3.22 13.00
CA MET A 24 2.74 1.91 13.52
C MET A 24 1.77 1.98 14.71
N MET A 25 1.93 2.97 15.60
CA MET A 25 1.10 3.13 16.80
C MET A 25 -0.15 3.98 16.56
N ILE A 26 -0.30 4.54 15.37
CA ILE A 26 -1.45 5.38 15.00
C ILE A 26 -2.42 4.49 14.20
N PRO A 27 -3.55 4.07 14.80
CA PRO A 27 -4.44 3.12 14.15
C PRO A 27 -5.01 3.71 12.85
N ASN A 28 -5.12 2.86 11.82
CA ASN A 28 -5.71 3.18 10.52
C ASN A 28 -5.01 4.30 9.70
N ILE A 29 -3.87 4.82 10.15
CA ILE A 29 -3.07 5.78 9.39
C ILE A 29 -1.83 5.07 8.87
N GLU A 30 -1.74 4.93 7.55
CA GLU A 30 -0.81 4.04 6.90
C GLU A 30 -0.25 4.72 5.63
N PHE A 31 1.07 4.83 5.54
CA PHE A 31 1.75 5.57 4.47
C PHE A 31 2.58 4.69 3.52
N ILE A 32 2.82 3.41 3.85
CA ILE A 32 3.43 2.41 2.96
C ILE A 32 2.66 2.32 1.64
N SER A 33 1.34 2.18 1.65
CA SER A 33 0.55 2.00 0.42
C SER A 33 0.73 3.16 -0.55
N VAL A 34 0.66 4.40 -0.04
CA VAL A 34 0.81 5.59 -0.90
C VAL A 34 2.25 5.72 -1.41
N THR A 35 3.27 5.43 -0.61
CA THR A 35 4.67 5.53 -1.07
C THR A 35 5.04 4.44 -2.06
N VAL A 36 4.53 3.21 -1.88
CA VAL A 36 4.69 2.11 -2.84
C VAL A 36 3.97 2.43 -4.15
N PHE A 37 2.75 2.98 -4.08
CA PHE A 37 2.03 3.46 -5.25
C PHE A 37 2.82 4.53 -6.01
N LEU A 38 3.38 5.52 -5.29
CA LEU A 38 4.21 6.57 -5.88
C LEU A 38 5.49 6.00 -6.53
N ALA A 39 6.09 4.97 -5.95
CA ALA A 39 7.23 4.28 -6.54
C ALA A 39 6.87 3.67 -7.90
N GLY A 40 5.73 2.99 -7.99
CA GLY A 40 5.20 2.47 -9.25
C GLY A 40 4.85 3.56 -10.27
N LEU A 41 4.24 4.65 -9.80
CA LEU A 41 3.91 5.81 -10.64
C LEU A 41 5.15 6.48 -11.25
N THR A 42 6.28 6.41 -10.54
CA THR A 42 7.54 7.08 -10.91
C THR A 42 8.47 6.18 -11.70
N LEU A 43 8.64 4.91 -11.28
CA LEU A 43 9.63 3.97 -11.79
C LEU A 43 9.04 2.89 -12.71
N GLY A 44 7.71 2.81 -12.80
CA GLY A 44 7.00 1.81 -13.59
C GLY A 44 6.68 0.52 -12.83
N GLY A 45 5.90 -0.36 -13.46
CA GLY A 45 5.23 -1.48 -12.79
C GLY A 45 6.17 -2.51 -12.17
N ILE A 46 7.25 -2.91 -12.85
CA ILE A 46 8.21 -3.89 -12.32
C ILE A 46 8.92 -3.34 -11.09
N MET A 47 9.39 -2.08 -11.14
CA MET A 47 10.08 -1.47 -10.01
C MET A 47 9.11 -1.19 -8.86
N GLY A 48 7.89 -0.73 -9.15
CA GLY A 48 6.84 -0.57 -8.16
C GLY A 48 6.50 -1.88 -7.45
N ALA A 49 6.40 -2.99 -8.19
CA ALA A 49 6.19 -4.31 -7.62
C ALA A 49 7.33 -4.69 -6.66
N LEU A 50 8.59 -4.56 -7.10
CA LEU A 50 9.76 -4.86 -6.28
C LEU A 50 9.80 -4.01 -5.00
N VAL A 51 9.48 -2.72 -5.10
CA VAL A 51 9.38 -1.83 -3.93
C VAL A 51 8.31 -2.32 -2.97
N GLY A 52 7.12 -2.66 -3.47
CA GLY A 52 6.04 -3.21 -2.66
C GLY A 52 6.42 -4.53 -1.98
N SER A 53 7.03 -5.46 -2.73
CA SER A 53 7.45 -6.75 -2.20
C SER A 53 8.49 -6.61 -1.10
N THR A 54 9.54 -5.82 -1.35
CA THR A 54 10.67 -5.67 -0.42
C THR A 54 10.30 -4.86 0.82
N THR A 55 9.53 -3.79 0.64
CA THR A 55 8.96 -3.01 1.74
C THR A 55 8.17 -3.91 2.67
N MET A 56 7.25 -4.70 2.11
CA MET A 56 6.37 -5.51 2.95
C MET A 56 7.08 -6.71 3.58
N LEU A 57 8.02 -7.31 2.86
CA LEU A 57 8.88 -8.36 3.42
C LEU A 57 9.63 -7.83 4.65
N ILE A 58 10.32 -6.69 4.55
CA ILE A 58 11.10 -6.14 5.67
C ILE A 58 10.18 -5.65 6.79
N PHE A 59 9.17 -4.84 6.45
CA PHE A 59 8.26 -4.25 7.43
C PHE A 59 7.52 -5.33 8.23
N SER A 60 6.97 -6.35 7.57
CA SER A 60 6.23 -7.43 8.22
C SER A 60 7.12 -8.35 9.05
N THR A 61 8.29 -8.74 8.53
CA THR A 61 9.19 -9.66 9.25
C THR A 61 9.82 -9.00 10.46
N MET A 62 10.14 -7.71 10.38
CA MET A 62 10.80 -6.94 11.45
C MET A 62 9.80 -6.16 12.32
N ASN A 63 8.51 -6.44 12.24
CA ASN A 63 7.50 -5.72 13.02
C ASN A 63 7.59 -6.06 14.52
N PRO A 64 7.86 -5.07 15.41
CA PRO A 64 7.95 -5.30 16.86
C PRO A 64 6.66 -5.80 17.51
N LEU A 65 5.50 -5.51 16.89
CA LEU A 65 4.19 -5.95 17.38
C LEU A 65 3.87 -7.42 17.02
N GLY A 66 4.70 -8.05 16.17
CA GLY A 66 4.55 -9.44 15.77
C GLY A 66 5.14 -9.69 14.38
N SER A 67 6.00 -10.70 14.26
CA SER A 67 6.67 -11.00 13.00
C SER A 67 5.78 -11.77 12.04
N GLY A 68 5.71 -11.31 10.79
CA GLY A 68 5.06 -12.02 9.69
C GLY A 68 5.64 -13.42 9.40
N LEU A 69 6.86 -13.73 9.88
CA LEU A 69 7.45 -15.08 9.75
C LEU A 69 6.64 -16.15 10.49
N ILE A 70 5.95 -15.77 11.57
CA ILE A 70 5.09 -16.68 12.34
C ILE A 70 3.80 -16.97 11.54
N TYR A 71 3.28 -15.95 10.85
CA TYR A 71 2.05 -16.00 10.07
C TYR A 71 2.35 -16.06 8.58
N PHE A 72 3.00 -17.13 8.13
CA PHE A 72 3.58 -17.18 6.78
C PHE A 72 2.58 -16.94 5.62
N PRO A 73 1.36 -17.51 5.61
CA PRO A 73 0.35 -17.16 4.61
C PRO A 73 -0.01 -15.67 4.59
N LEU A 74 -0.07 -15.02 5.76
CA LEU A 74 -0.29 -13.57 5.85
C LEU A 74 0.87 -12.82 5.21
N LEU A 75 2.13 -13.17 5.52
CA LEU A 75 3.31 -12.52 4.94
C LEU A 75 3.28 -12.56 3.40
N ILE A 76 2.96 -13.73 2.83
CA ILE A 76 2.85 -13.88 1.37
C ILE A 76 1.70 -13.04 0.82
N GLY A 77 0.53 -13.07 1.47
CA GLY A 77 -0.61 -12.23 1.07
C GLY A 77 -0.28 -10.75 1.07
N GLN A 78 0.42 -10.27 2.11
CA GLN A 78 0.88 -8.90 2.25
C GLN A 78 1.86 -8.51 1.14
N ILE A 79 2.84 -9.36 0.83
CA ILE A 79 3.81 -9.13 -0.26
C ILE A 79 3.10 -9.04 -1.62
N ILE A 80 2.16 -9.96 -1.91
CA ILE A 80 1.38 -9.95 -3.15
C ILE A 80 0.55 -8.68 -3.25
N ALA A 81 -0.16 -8.33 -2.17
CA ALA A 81 -1.01 -7.16 -2.13
C ALA A 81 -0.22 -5.88 -2.40
N MET A 82 0.90 -5.71 -1.71
CA MET A 82 1.69 -4.48 -1.83
C MET A 82 2.46 -4.40 -3.15
N SER A 83 2.82 -5.55 -3.73
CA SER A 83 3.32 -5.61 -5.12
C SER A 83 2.27 -5.12 -6.12
N ALA A 84 1.00 -5.53 -5.95
CA ALA A 84 -0.10 -5.09 -6.79
C ALA A 84 -0.40 -3.58 -6.64
N VAL A 85 -0.28 -3.03 -5.43
CA VAL A 85 -0.37 -1.58 -5.19
C VAL A 85 0.70 -0.81 -5.97
N GLY A 86 1.94 -1.31 -5.97
CA GLY A 86 3.01 -0.73 -6.78
C GLY A 86 2.72 -0.80 -8.28
N ILE A 87 2.18 -1.92 -8.77
CA ILE A 87 1.78 -2.05 -10.18
C ILE A 87 0.64 -1.08 -10.52
N LEU A 88 -0.36 -0.92 -9.63
CA LEU A 88 -1.48 0.00 -9.81
C LEU A 88 -0.98 1.44 -10.01
N GLY A 89 0.04 1.86 -9.25
CA GLY A 89 0.70 3.15 -9.44
C GLY A 89 1.16 3.39 -10.88
N SER A 90 1.79 2.38 -11.48
CA SER A 90 2.27 2.44 -12.87
C SER A 90 1.13 2.44 -13.90
N ILE A 91 0.05 1.70 -13.65
CA ILE A 91 -1.12 1.65 -14.54
C ILE A 91 -1.78 3.03 -14.60
N MET A 92 -1.87 3.70 -13.44
CA MET A 92 -2.54 4.99 -13.30
C MET A 92 -1.68 6.17 -13.76
N THR A 93 -0.38 5.97 -14.04
CA THR A 93 0.56 7.05 -14.41
C THR A 93 0.04 7.94 -15.53
N ASN A 94 -0.39 7.36 -16.66
CA ASN A 94 -0.82 8.14 -17.82
C ASN A 94 -2.08 8.96 -17.52
N LEU A 95 -3.05 8.37 -16.82
CA LEU A 95 -4.30 9.05 -16.47
C LEU A 95 -4.07 10.21 -15.49
N LEU A 96 -3.24 9.98 -14.46
CA LEU A 96 -2.97 10.97 -13.43
C LEU A 96 -2.05 12.09 -13.92
N ARG A 97 -1.11 11.79 -14.83
CA ARG A 97 -0.21 12.80 -15.43
C ARG A 97 -0.79 13.58 -16.59
N ILE A 98 -1.95 13.22 -17.12
CA ILE A 98 -2.65 14.05 -18.13
C ILE A 98 -3.55 15.10 -17.44
N SER A 99 -3.94 14.87 -16.19
CA SER A 99 -4.92 15.66 -15.46
C SER A 99 -4.34 16.92 -14.78
N PHE A 100 -3.33 17.58 -15.36
CA PHE A 100 -2.64 18.77 -14.79
C PHE A 100 -3.44 20.06 -14.99
N PRO A 101 -4.43 20.31 -14.14
CA PRO A 101 -4.17 21.12 -12.93
C PRO A 101 -4.61 20.43 -11.63
N PHE A 102 -4.17 20.96 -10.48
CA PHE A 102 -4.60 20.53 -9.12
C PHE A 102 -6.12 20.73 -8.96
N THR A 103 -6.88 19.79 -9.51
CA THR A 103 -8.33 19.86 -9.67
C THR A 103 -9.00 18.91 -8.70
N LYS A 104 -10.26 19.19 -8.37
CA LYS A 104 -11.11 18.27 -7.60
C LYS A 104 -11.17 16.87 -8.23
N ILE A 105 -11.04 16.79 -9.56
CA ILE A 105 -11.00 15.54 -10.31
C ILE A 105 -9.74 14.72 -9.96
N LEU A 106 -8.55 15.34 -9.97
CA LEU A 106 -7.31 14.64 -9.61
C LEU A 106 -7.34 14.12 -8.16
N ILE A 107 -7.87 14.92 -7.23
CA ILE A 107 -8.08 14.49 -5.83
C ILE A 107 -9.03 13.29 -5.77
N GLY A 108 -10.14 13.33 -6.51
CA GLY A 108 -11.08 12.21 -6.58
C GLY A 108 -10.47 10.93 -7.17
N LEU A 109 -9.73 11.04 -8.27
CA LEU A 109 -9.07 9.90 -8.92
C LEU A 109 -7.99 9.27 -8.04
N THR A 110 -7.17 10.09 -7.39
CA THR A 110 -6.13 9.61 -6.47
C THR A 110 -6.75 9.00 -5.21
N GLY A 111 -7.81 9.61 -4.66
CA GLY A 111 -8.60 9.02 -3.58
C GLY A 111 -9.20 7.66 -3.97
N LEU A 112 -9.70 7.51 -5.20
CA LEU A 112 -10.16 6.22 -5.72
C LEU A 112 -9.02 5.19 -5.81
N CYS A 113 -7.80 5.61 -6.17
CA CYS A 113 -6.63 4.73 -6.12
C CYS A 113 -6.38 4.25 -4.69
N GLY A 114 -6.44 5.15 -3.71
CA GLY A 114 -6.34 4.82 -2.29
C GLY A 114 -7.39 3.80 -1.85
N PHE A 115 -8.65 4.01 -2.24
CA PHE A 115 -9.74 3.05 -2.01
C PHE A 115 -9.42 1.66 -2.59
N ILE A 116 -9.02 1.59 -3.87
CA ILE A 116 -8.71 0.31 -4.53
C ILE A 116 -7.54 -0.38 -3.84
N SER A 117 -6.47 0.36 -3.51
CA SER A 117 -5.30 -0.16 -2.81
C SER A 117 -5.66 -0.75 -1.45
N SER A 118 -6.46 -0.04 -0.65
CA SER A 118 -6.89 -0.52 0.67
C SER A 118 -7.81 -1.72 0.57
N VAL A 119 -8.81 -1.71 -0.32
CA VAL A 119 -9.70 -2.87 -0.53
C VAL A 119 -8.90 -4.10 -0.93
N LEU A 120 -7.93 -3.95 -1.82
CA LEU A 120 -7.07 -5.05 -2.25
C LEU A 120 -6.26 -5.63 -1.09
N TYR A 121 -5.57 -4.77 -0.34
CA TYR A 121 -4.74 -5.19 0.78
C TYR A 121 -5.56 -5.77 1.94
N ASP A 122 -6.62 -5.09 2.35
CA ASP A 122 -7.47 -5.49 3.48
C ASP A 122 -8.21 -6.79 3.17
N SER A 123 -8.71 -6.97 1.94
CA SER A 123 -9.36 -8.22 1.54
C SER A 123 -8.39 -9.39 1.64
N ILE A 124 -7.19 -9.27 1.08
CA ILE A 124 -6.20 -10.36 1.10
C ILE A 124 -5.80 -10.68 2.54
N THR A 125 -5.49 -9.67 3.35
CA THR A 125 -4.99 -9.88 4.71
C THR A 125 -6.08 -10.38 5.67
N THR A 126 -7.33 -9.94 5.50
CA THR A 126 -8.47 -10.40 6.31
C THR A 126 -8.72 -11.90 6.17
N PHE A 127 -8.48 -12.47 4.99
CA PHE A 127 -8.58 -13.92 4.80
C PHE A 127 -7.26 -14.64 5.13
N ALA A 128 -6.11 -14.06 4.78
CA ALA A 128 -4.81 -14.71 4.99
C ALA A 128 -4.44 -14.86 6.47
N TYR A 129 -4.82 -13.90 7.33
CA TYR A 129 -4.49 -13.95 8.76
C TYR A 129 -5.19 -15.11 9.49
N PRO A 130 -6.52 -15.27 9.47
CA PRO A 130 -7.19 -16.39 10.14
C PRO A 130 -6.70 -17.76 9.64
N ILE A 131 -6.46 -17.89 8.34
CA ILE A 131 -5.88 -19.11 7.75
C ILE A 131 -4.49 -19.39 8.34
N SER A 132 -3.64 -18.36 8.44
CA SER A 132 -2.32 -18.50 9.06
C SER A 132 -2.36 -18.82 10.55
N ALA A 133 -3.43 -18.41 11.25
CA ALA A 133 -3.63 -18.67 12.66
C ALA A 133 -4.34 -20.01 12.94
N GLY A 134 -4.68 -20.78 11.90
CA GLY A 134 -5.33 -22.09 12.02
C GLY A 134 -6.83 -22.05 12.28
N TYR A 135 -7.51 -20.94 11.94
CA TYR A 135 -8.95 -20.77 12.17
C TYR A 135 -9.76 -21.61 11.16
N SER A 136 -10.92 -22.09 11.61
CA SER A 136 -11.91 -22.71 10.73
C SER A 136 -12.57 -21.67 9.80
N TRP A 137 -13.22 -22.14 8.73
CA TRP A 137 -13.91 -21.26 7.79
C TRP A 137 -14.98 -20.36 8.46
N LYS A 138 -15.70 -20.90 9.46
CA LYS A 138 -16.71 -20.13 10.20
C LYS A 138 -16.07 -19.02 11.04
N GLU A 139 -14.94 -19.32 11.69
CA GLU A 139 -14.19 -18.35 12.49
C GLU A 139 -13.56 -17.27 11.60
N THR A 140 -13.07 -17.63 10.41
CA THR A 140 -12.58 -16.68 9.40
C THR A 140 -13.65 -15.69 8.97
N ILE A 141 -14.88 -16.16 8.72
CA ILE A 141 -16.01 -15.27 8.39
C ILE A 141 -16.36 -14.37 9.57
N ALA A 142 -16.40 -14.91 10.79
CA ALA A 142 -16.68 -14.12 11.99
C ALA A 142 -15.61 -13.03 12.21
N TYR A 143 -14.33 -13.38 12.00
CA TYR A 143 -13.21 -12.43 12.04
C TYR A 143 -13.39 -11.32 11.00
N ALA A 144 -13.68 -11.67 9.74
CA ALA A 144 -13.90 -10.71 8.67
C ALA A 144 -15.04 -9.73 8.98
N ILE A 145 -16.16 -10.23 9.51
CA ILE A 145 -17.30 -9.38 9.90
C ILE A 145 -16.91 -8.45 11.05
N SER A 146 -16.19 -8.96 12.06
CA SER A 146 -15.76 -8.15 13.21
C SER A 146 -14.78 -7.03 12.82
N GLY A 147 -13.98 -7.26 11.78
CA GLY A 147 -12.98 -6.30 11.27
C GLY A 147 -13.55 -5.18 10.40
N LEU A 148 -14.81 -5.27 9.95
CA LEU A 148 -15.37 -4.33 8.97
C LEU A 148 -15.29 -2.87 9.39
N LEU A 149 -15.48 -2.56 10.67
CA LEU A 149 -15.37 -1.18 11.17
C LEU A 149 -13.93 -0.67 11.02
N PHE A 150 -12.95 -1.48 11.40
CA PHE A 150 -11.53 -1.13 11.27
C PHE A 150 -11.13 -0.95 9.81
N THR A 151 -11.51 -1.91 8.95
CA THR A 151 -11.31 -1.83 7.49
C THR A 151 -11.94 -0.57 6.89
N THR A 152 -13.15 -0.21 7.31
CA THR A 152 -13.84 0.99 6.81
C THR A 152 -13.08 2.26 7.18
N VAL A 153 -12.61 2.37 8.41
CA VAL A 153 -11.82 3.53 8.86
C VAL A 153 -10.49 3.59 8.11
N HIS A 154 -9.82 2.45 7.91
CA HIS A 154 -8.59 2.36 7.13
C HIS A 154 -8.79 2.80 5.67
N ILE A 155 -9.87 2.36 5.02
CA ILE A 155 -10.23 2.77 3.66
C ILE A 155 -10.45 4.28 3.57
N VAL A 156 -11.24 4.86 4.49
CA VAL A 156 -11.50 6.31 4.51
C VAL A 156 -10.21 7.11 4.72
N SER A 157 -9.35 6.65 5.62
CA SER A 157 -8.04 7.23 5.88
C SER A 157 -7.17 7.23 4.61
N ASN A 158 -7.09 6.08 3.92
CA ASN A 158 -6.29 5.96 2.70
C ASN A 158 -6.84 6.77 1.52
N ILE A 159 -8.17 6.91 1.38
CA ILE A 159 -8.77 7.82 0.41
C ILE A 159 -8.25 9.25 0.64
N ALA A 160 -8.24 9.71 1.90
CA ALA A 160 -7.76 11.04 2.26
C ALA A 160 -6.25 11.18 2.03
N ILE A 161 -5.45 10.21 2.47
CA ILE A 161 -3.99 10.21 2.31
C ILE A 161 -3.62 10.28 0.82
N PHE A 162 -4.18 9.40 -0.02
CA PHE A 162 -3.89 9.42 -1.46
C PHE A 162 -4.37 10.72 -2.12
N GLY A 163 -5.57 11.18 -1.78
CA GLY A 163 -6.15 12.42 -2.29
C GLY A 163 -5.32 13.68 -1.97
N ILE A 164 -4.51 13.64 -0.92
CA ILE A 164 -3.63 14.76 -0.53
C ILE A 164 -2.21 14.54 -1.07
N VAL A 165 -1.61 13.38 -0.83
CA VAL A 165 -0.19 13.13 -1.06
C VAL A 165 0.13 13.00 -2.55
N VAL A 166 -0.67 12.23 -3.31
CA VAL A 166 -0.36 11.95 -4.72
C VAL A 166 -0.45 13.22 -5.58
N PRO A 167 -1.49 14.07 -5.47
CA PRO A 167 -1.54 15.32 -6.23
C PRO A 167 -0.40 16.29 -5.89
N GLN A 168 0.01 16.37 -4.62
CA GLN A 168 1.13 17.22 -4.20
C GLN A 168 2.47 16.71 -4.74
N TYR A 169 2.64 15.38 -4.79
CA TYR A 169 3.82 14.76 -5.38
C TYR A 169 3.93 15.04 -6.88
N LEU A 170 2.84 14.84 -7.63
CA LEU A 170 2.79 15.13 -9.08
C LEU A 170 3.10 16.61 -9.37
N LYS A 171 2.57 17.53 -8.56
CA LYS A 171 2.87 18.96 -8.70
C LYS A 171 4.36 19.29 -8.57
N LYS A 172 5.13 18.52 -7.79
CA LYS A 172 6.56 18.77 -7.55
C LYS A 172 7.49 18.16 -8.60
N ILE A 173 7.07 17.10 -9.28
CA ILE A 173 7.92 16.44 -10.30
C ILE A 173 7.84 17.12 -11.66
N ASP A 174 6.72 17.79 -11.93
CA ASP A 174 6.51 18.53 -13.18
C ASP A 174 6.98 20.00 -13.09
N GLN A 175 7.64 20.38 -11.99
CA GLN A 175 8.36 21.65 -11.79
C GLN A 175 9.84 21.49 -12.12
#